data_AF-A0A9E1Y4L5-F1
#
_entry.id   AF-A0A9E1Y4L5-F1
#
_cell.length_a   1.000
_cell.length_b   1.000
_cell.length_c   1.000
_cell.angle_alpha   90.00
_cell.angle_beta   90.00
_cell.angle_gamma   90.00
#
_symmetry.space_group_name_H-M   'P 1'
#
loop_
_entity.id
_entity.type
_entity.pdbx_description
1 polymer ?
#
loop_
_entity_poly.entity_id
_entity_poly.type
_entity_poly.pdbx_seq_one_letter_code
_entity_poly.pdbx_strand_id
1 'polypeptide(L)' 'MSDNLKSVITCDLDGKIETFSEGAQDLFGYTSEEVIGKIRVSDFSDGQVVLG' A
#
# COMPACT_ATOMS: atom_id res chain seq x y z
N MET A 1 -20.63 14.93 0.87
CA MET A 1 -19.34 14.67 0.22
C MET A 1 -18.80 13.42 0.89
N SER A 2 -18.74 12.30 0.19
CA SER A 2 -18.21 11.07 0.75
C SER A 2 -16.70 11.20 0.72
N ASP A 3 -16.06 11.44 1.87
CA ASP A 3 -14.61 11.39 2.01
C ASP A 3 -14.15 9.97 1.67
N ASN A 4 -13.89 9.74 0.39
CA ASN A 4 -13.36 8.49 -0.11
C ASN A 4 -11.90 8.48 0.32
N LEU A 5 -11.61 7.76 1.41
CA LEU A 5 -10.26 7.58 1.92
C LEU A 5 -9.40 7.01 0.77
N LYS A 6 -8.61 7.87 0.12
CA LYS A 6 -7.77 7.47 -1.01
C LYS A 6 -6.48 6.86 -0.50
N SER A 7 -6.50 5.56 -0.32
CA SER A 7 -5.29 4.75 -0.11
C SER A 7 -4.62 4.50 -1.47
N VAL A 8 -3.38 4.99 -1.63
CA VAL A 8 -2.56 4.84 -2.83
C VAL A 8 -1.27 4.16 -2.42
N ILE A 9 -0.98 3.05 -3.09
CA ILE A 9 0.21 2.24 -2.85
C ILE A 9 0.84 1.98 -4.21
N THR A 10 2.17 2.09 -4.30
CA THR A 10 2.92 1.82 -5.52
C THR A 10 4.06 0.88 -5.19
N CYS A 11 4.27 -0.11 -6.05
CA CYS A 11 5.33 -1.09 -5.92
C CYS A 11 6.06 -1.28 -7.25
N ASP A 12 7.32 -1.69 -7.15
CA ASP A 12 8.15 -2.04 -8.30
C ASP A 12 7.74 -3.39 -8.91
N LEU A 13 8.34 -3.78 -10.03
CA LEU A 13 8.09 -5.03 -10.74
C LEU A 13 8.41 -6.29 -9.90
N ASP A 14 9.31 -6.18 -8.92
CA ASP A 14 9.58 -7.25 -7.92
C ASP A 14 8.48 -7.34 -6.83
N GLY A 15 7.49 -6.42 -6.87
CA GLY A 15 6.46 -6.28 -5.84
C GLY A 15 6.95 -5.54 -4.60
N LYS A 16 8.13 -4.93 -4.61
CA LYS A 16 8.66 -4.14 -3.49
C LYS A 16 7.91 -2.82 -3.38
N ILE A 17 7.36 -2.50 -2.20
CA ILE A 17 6.62 -1.24 -2.02
C ILE A 17 7.60 -0.07 -2.13
N GLU A 18 7.30 0.87 -3.02
CA GLU A 18 8.05 2.12 -3.22
C GLU A 18 7.33 3.32 -2.62
N THR A 19 6.00 3.35 -2.68
CA THR A 19 5.20 4.47 -2.16
C THR A 19 4.02 3.94 -1.36
N PHE A 20 3.77 4.58 -0.22
CA PHE A 20 2.70 4.23 0.70
C PHE A 20 2.04 5.49 1.25
N SER A 21 0.83 5.82 0.78
CA SER A 21 0.14 7.06 1.16
C SER A 21 -0.36 7.02 2.60
N GLU A 22 -0.63 8.19 3.19
CA GLU A 22 -1.21 8.29 4.54
C GLU A 22 -2.54 7.53 4.64
N GLY A 23 -3.40 7.60 3.62
CA GLY A 23 -4.63 6.80 3.58
C GLY A 23 -4.38 5.29 3.62
N ALA A 24 -3.27 4.80 3.07
CA ALA A 24 -2.88 3.40 3.19
C ALA A 24 -2.30 3.09 4.58
N GLN A 25 -1.60 4.04 5.20
CA GLN A 25 -1.14 3.91 6.59
C GLN A 25 -2.31 3.77 7.55
N ASP A 26 -3.36 4.56 7.34
CA ASP A 26 -4.59 4.48 8.13
C ASP A 26 -5.37 3.19 7.85
N LEU A 27 -5.45 2.76 6.58
CA LEU A 27 -6.19 1.56 6.17
C LEU A 27 -5.54 0.25 6.65
N PHE A 28 -4.22 0.15 6.54
CA PHE A 28 -3.48 -1.08 6.86
C PHE A 28 -2.81 -1.03 8.25
N GLY A 29 -2.69 0.15 8.87
CA GLY A 29 -2.10 0.32 10.19
C GLY A 29 -0.56 0.24 10.22
N TYR A 30 0.10 0.32 9.07
CA TYR A 30 1.56 0.32 8.99
C TYR A 30 2.08 1.71 8.60
N THR A 31 3.29 2.05 9.01
CA THR A 31 3.93 3.30 8.59
C THR A 31 4.66 3.12 7.26
N SER A 32 4.77 4.19 6.47
CA SER A 32 5.50 4.14 5.20
C SER A 32 6.96 3.69 5.38
N GLU A 33 7.60 3.99 6.51
CA GLU A 33 8.99 3.58 6.80
C GLU A 33 9.15 2.09 7.15
N GLU A 34 8.09 1.47 7.67
CA GLU A 34 8.06 0.02 7.89
C GLU A 34 7.67 -0.74 6.64
N VAL A 35 6.97 -0.07 5.72
CA VAL A 35 6.44 -0.69 4.51
C VAL A 35 7.42 -0.57 3.35
N ILE A 36 7.85 0.66 3.06
CA ILE A 36 8.66 1.00 1.89
C ILE A 36 9.99 0.28 1.98
N GLY A 37 10.22 -0.54 0.97
CA GLY A 37 11.45 -1.29 0.78
C GLY A 37 11.77 -2.41 1.78
N LYS A 38 10.91 -2.65 2.77
CA LYS A 38 11.05 -3.76 3.73
C LYS A 38 10.08 -4.90 3.47
N ILE A 39 8.91 -4.61 2.90
CA ILE A 39 7.85 -5.58 2.65
C ILE A 39 7.35 -5.48 1.21
N ARG A 40 6.84 -6.61 0.71
CA ARG A 40 6.33 -6.72 -0.66
C ARG A 40 4.82 -6.60 -0.67
N VAL A 41 4.26 -6.08 -1.75
CA VAL A 41 2.81 -6.01 -1.99
C VAL A 41 2.14 -7.39 -1.89
N SER A 42 2.90 -8.45 -2.19
CA SER A 42 2.48 -9.84 -2.03
C SER A 42 2.32 -10.28 -0.58
N ASP A 43 3.07 -9.69 0.36
CA ASP A 43 2.88 -9.92 1.80
C ASP A 43 1.65 -9.15 2.32
N PHE A 44 1.31 -8.03 1.70
CA PHE A 44 0.15 -7.20 2.07
C PHE A 44 -1.18 -7.73 1.56
N SER A 45 -1.16 -8.44 0.44
CA SER A 45 -2.37 -8.90 -0.21
C SER A 45 -2.12 -10.23 -0.91
N ASP A 46 -2.98 -11.20 -0.63
CA ASP A 46 -3.03 -12.49 -1.32
C ASP A 46 -3.59 -12.27 -2.74
N GLY A 47 -2.80 -11.61 -3.60
CA GLY A 47 -3.03 -11.49 -5.05
C GLY A 47 -4.31 -10.81 -5.54
N GLN A 48 -5.08 -10.11 -4.69
CA GLN A 48 -6.45 -9.66 -5.04
C GLN A 48 -6.68 -8.15 -5.16
N VAL A 49 -5.75 -7.26 -4.79
CA VAL A 49 -6.00 -5.80 -4.92
C VAL A 49 -5.44 -5.25 -6.22
N VAL A 50 -6.20 -5.46 -7.30
CA VAL A 50 -6.15 -4.59 -8.48
C VAL A 50 -7.12 -3.44 -8.23
N LEU A 51 -6.61 -2.31 -7.75
CA LEU A 51 -7.38 -1.06 -7.79
C LEU A 51 -7.17 -0.47 -9.18
N GLY A 52 -8.09 -0.81 -10.09
CA GLY A 52 -8.23 -0.17 -11.40
C GLY A 52 -8.90 1.20 -11.30
#